data_AF-A0A644YSD6-F1
#
_entry.id   AF-A0A644YSD6-F1
#
_cell.length_a   1.000
_cell.length_b   1.000
_cell.length_c   1.000
_cell.angle_alpha   90.00
_cell.angle_beta   90.00
_cell.angle_gamma   90.00
#
_symmetry.space_group_name_H-M   'P 1'
#
loop_
_entity.id
_entity.type
_entity.pdbx_description
1 polymer ?
#
loop_
_entity_poly.entity_id
_entity_poly.type
_entity_poly.pdbx_seq_one_letter_code
_entity_poly.pdbx_strand_id
1 'polypeptide(L)'
;MLYQNFCERYRGRKDEEIFFNALKPQNIAEKALIFLFCEQNLVPEELLLRLVSELDLDTAYLSKVLADNKRPVSFAQPFLF
;
A
#
# COMPACT_ATOMS: atom_id res chain seq x y z
N MET A 1 -0.19 -6.08 -12.69
CA MET A 1 -1.04 -5.34 -11.72
C MET A 1 -1.95 -6.29 -10.97
N LEU A 2 -2.37 -5.95 -9.74
CA LEU A 2 -3.18 -6.80 -8.84
C LEU A 2 -4.43 -7.40 -9.50
N TYR A 3 -5.15 -6.60 -10.31
CA TYR A 3 -6.31 -7.05 -11.07
C TYR A 3 -6.00 -8.24 -12.01
N GLN A 4 -4.86 -8.20 -12.72
CA GLN A 4 -4.45 -9.30 -13.61
C GLN A 4 -4.16 -10.58 -12.83
N ASN A 5 -3.49 -10.47 -11.68
CA ASN A 5 -3.22 -11.62 -10.81
C ASN A 5 -4.52 -12.26 -10.29
N PHE A 6 -5.51 -11.42 -9.95
CA PHE A 6 -6.84 -11.90 -9.56
C PHE A 6 -7.57 -12.59 -10.72
N CYS A 7 -7.48 -12.03 -11.93
CA CYS A 7 -8.05 -12.65 -13.12
C CYS A 7 -7.43 -14.01 -13.43
N GLU A 8 -6.12 -14.17 -13.29
CA GLU A 8 -5.44 -15.44 -13.52
C GLU A 8 -5.83 -16.53 -12.51
N ARG A 9 -6.11 -16.16 -11.26
CA ARG A 9 -6.30 -17.11 -10.16
C ARG A 9 -7.76 -17.44 -9.85
N TYR A 10 -8.64 -16.44 -9.98
CA TYR A 10 -9.99 -16.50 -9.44
C TYR A 10 -11.08 -16.36 -10.51
N ARG A 11 -10.76 -15.92 -11.72
CA ARG A 11 -11.74 -15.83 -12.81
C ARG A 11 -12.32 -17.22 -13.13
N GLY A 12 -13.64 -17.31 -13.22
CA GLY A 12 -14.39 -18.54 -13.49
C GLY A 12 -14.59 -19.44 -12.27
N ARG A 13 -14.12 -19.08 -11.07
CA ARG A 13 -14.44 -19.84 -9.85
C ARG A 13 -15.85 -19.52 -9.36
N LYS A 14 -16.50 -20.49 -8.71
CA LYS A 14 -17.86 -20.34 -8.15
C LYS A 14 -18.02 -19.11 -7.24
N ASP A 15 -16.97 -18.75 -6.52
CA ASP A 15 -16.96 -17.65 -5.56
C ASP A 15 -16.11 -16.45 -6.03
N GLU A 16 -15.93 -16.28 -7.35
CA GLU A 16 -15.11 -15.21 -7.95
C GLU A 16 -15.43 -13.83 -7.36
N GLU A 17 -16.71 -13.48 -7.26
CA GLU A 17 -17.17 -12.18 -6.75
C GLU A 17 -16.67 -11.89 -5.34
N ILE A 18 -16.57 -12.93 -4.49
CA ILE A 18 -16.07 -12.79 -3.11
C ILE A 18 -14.60 -12.41 -3.14
N PHE A 19 -13.78 -13.06 -3.97
CA PHE A 19 -12.36 -12.74 -4.09
C PHE A 19 -12.15 -11.34 -4.66
N PHE A 20 -12.88 -10.98 -5.73
CA PHE A 20 -12.75 -9.67 -6.37
C PHE A 20 -13.18 -8.49 -5.47
N ASN A 21 -13.90 -8.74 -4.38
CA ASN A 21 -14.16 -7.70 -3.37
C ASN A 21 -12.88 -7.09 -2.78
N ALA A 22 -11.76 -7.82 -2.77
CA ALA A 22 -10.47 -7.30 -2.32
C ALA A 22 -9.94 -6.13 -3.18
N LEU A 23 -10.47 -5.96 -4.41
CA LEU A 23 -10.12 -4.86 -5.30
C LEU A 23 -11.00 -3.62 -5.12
N LYS A 24 -12.09 -3.71 -4.36
CA LYS A 24 -13.02 -2.60 -4.12
C LYS A 24 -12.42 -1.50 -3.23
N PRO A 25 -11.68 -1.81 -2.14
CA PRO A 25 -11.02 -0.79 -1.36
C PRO A 25 -9.96 -0.06 -2.18
N GLN A 26 -10.11 1.26 -2.31
CA GLN A 26 -9.05 2.10 -2.84
C GLN A 26 -7.83 2.09 -1.91
N ASN A 27 -6.65 2.28 -2.50
CA ASN A 27 -5.36 2.45 -1.82
C ASN A 27 -5.03 1.29 -0.87
N ILE A 28 -5.27 0.05 -1.31
CA ILE A 28 -5.07 -1.14 -0.47
C ILE A 28 -3.59 -1.33 -0.09
N ALA A 29 -2.67 -1.00 -1.00
CA ALA A 29 -1.23 -1.11 -0.75
C ALA A 29 -0.77 -0.06 0.27
N GLU A 30 -1.22 1.19 0.13
CA GLU A 30 -0.92 2.28 1.05
C GLU A 30 -1.46 1.98 2.44
N LYS A 31 -2.71 1.54 2.56
CA LYS A 31 -3.32 1.18 3.85
C LYS A 31 -2.57 0.03 4.53
N ALA A 32 -2.18 -0.99 3.76
CA ALA A 32 -1.38 -2.09 4.29
C ALA A 32 -0.01 -1.60 4.80
N LEU A 33 0.68 -0.74 4.05
CA LEU A 33 1.96 -0.19 4.47
C LEU A 33 1.84 0.70 5.70
N ILE A 34 0.82 1.57 5.77
CA ILE A 34 0.55 2.38 6.95
C ILE A 34 0.33 1.49 8.18
N PHE A 35 -0.49 0.44 8.07
CA PHE A 35 -0.73 -0.49 9.17
C PHE A 35 0.57 -1.15 9.66
N LEU A 36 1.39 -1.66 8.72
CA LEU A 36 2.65 -2.32 9.05
C LEU A 36 3.69 -1.36 9.66
N PHE A 37 3.71 -0.10 9.21
CA PHE A 37 4.62 0.93 9.68
C PHE A 37 4.17 1.55 11.00
N CYS A 38 2.98 2.16 11.04
CA CYS A 38 2.46 2.91 12.18
C CYS A 38 1.97 2.04 13.32
N GLU A 39 1.18 1.00 13.03
CA GLU A 39 0.48 0.23 14.06
C GLU A 39 1.30 -0.96 14.55
N GLN A 40 1.92 -1.70 13.62
CA GLN A 40 2.67 -2.91 13.96
C GLN A 40 4.17 -2.66 14.19
N ASN A 41 4.70 -1.51 13.76
CA ASN A 41 6.12 -1.17 13.83
C ASN A 41 7.04 -2.26 13.23
N LEU A 42 6.59 -2.92 12.16
CA LEU A 42 7.29 -4.01 11.48
C LEU A 42 8.13 -3.54 10.30
N VAL A 43 7.83 -2.34 9.78
CA VAL A 43 8.50 -1.75 8.63
C VAL A 43 9.32 -0.55 9.11
N PRO A 44 10.65 -0.52 8.88
CA PRO A 44 11.45 0.69 9.08
C PRO A 44 11.09 1.78 8.08
N GLU A 45 11.34 3.04 8.42
CA GLU A 45 11.02 4.18 7.54
C GLU A 45 11.74 4.10 6.19
N GLU A 46 13.00 3.65 6.17
CA GLU A 46 13.73 3.48 4.92
C GLU A 46 13.10 2.44 3.99
N LEU A 47 12.59 1.34 4.57
CA LEU A 47 11.87 0.32 3.81
C LEU A 47 10.52 0.83 3.32
N LEU A 48 9.81 1.64 4.13
CA LEU A 48 8.59 2.31 3.70
C LEU A 48 8.86 3.19 2.46
N LEU A 49 9.86 4.08 2.54
CA LEU A 49 10.22 4.98 1.44
C LEU A 49 10.57 4.21 0.16
N ARG A 50 11.32 3.11 0.28
CA ARG A 50 11.65 2.24 -0.85
C ARG A 50 10.41 1.59 -1.45
N LEU A 51 9.55 0.98 -0.64
CA LEU A 51 8.34 0.30 -1.12
C LEU A 51 7.37 1.27 -1.78
N VAL A 52 7.24 2.49 -1.23
CA VAL A 52 6.40 3.55 -1.80
C VAL A 52 6.91 3.97 -3.19
N SER A 53 8.22 4.09 -3.36
CA SER A 53 8.85 4.39 -4.66
C SER A 53 8.74 3.23 -5.65
N GLU A 54 9.10 2.01 -5.23
CA GLU A 54 9.11 0.81 -6.09
C GLU A 54 7.70 0.43 -6.59
N LEU A 55 6.66 0.72 -5.80
CA LEU A 55 5.27 0.41 -6.13
C LEU A 55 4.48 1.61 -6.70
N ASP A 56 5.12 2.76 -6.87
CA ASP A 56 4.50 4.02 -7.36
C ASP A 56 3.20 4.37 -6.61
N LEU A 57 3.28 4.38 -5.27
CA LEU A 57 2.12 4.58 -4.40
C LEU A 57 1.76 6.06 -4.22
N ASP A 58 0.52 6.33 -3.82
CA ASP A 58 0.03 7.69 -3.58
C ASP A 58 0.69 8.32 -2.34
N THR A 59 1.78 9.05 -2.59
CA THR A 59 2.55 9.78 -1.55
C THR A 59 1.74 10.89 -0.88
N ALA A 60 0.77 11.50 -1.56
CA ALA A 60 -0.07 12.54 -0.97
C ALA A 60 -1.04 11.93 0.05
N TYR A 61 -1.65 10.79 -0.29
CA TYR A 61 -2.48 10.02 0.64
C TYR A 61 -1.66 9.54 1.84
N LEU A 62 -0.50 8.92 1.60
CA LEU A 62 0.39 8.43 2.65
C LEU A 62 0.82 9.56 3.59
N SER A 63 1.28 10.69 3.05
CA SER A 63 1.73 11.85 3.86
C SER A 63 0.64 12.33 4.81
N LYS A 64 -0.60 12.43 4.30
CA LYS A 64 -1.76 12.85 5.09
C LYS A 64 -2.03 11.87 6.23
N VAL A 65 -2.17 10.57 5.93
CA VAL A 65 -2.55 9.58 6.94
C VAL A 65 -1.43 9.39 7.98
N LEU A 66 -0.17 9.40 7.57
CA LEU A 66 0.97 9.28 8.49
C LEU A 66 1.06 10.48 9.45
N ALA A 67 0.77 11.69 8.96
CA ALA A 67 0.67 12.89 9.80
C ALA A 67 -0.49 12.78 10.80
N ASP A 68 -1.67 12.31 10.36
CA ASP A 68 -2.83 12.08 11.25
C ASP A 68 -2.50 11.04 12.36
N ASN A 69 -1.64 10.06 12.05
CA ASN A 69 -1.13 9.05 12.99
C ASN A 69 0.06 9.55 13.86
N LYS A 70 0.38 10.85 13.84
CA LYS A 70 1.49 11.46 14.58
C LYS A 70 2.88 10.87 14.24
N ARG A 71 3.04 10.28 13.05
CA ARG A 71 4.31 9.72 12.57
C ARG A 71 4.58 10.22 11.14
N PRO A 72 4.80 11.55 10.96
CA PRO A 72 4.96 12.13 9.63
C PRO A 72 6.25 11.62 8.96
N VAL A 73 6.16 11.31 7.68
CA VAL A 73 7.29 10.87 6.83
C VAL A 73 7.32 11.76 5.58
N SER A 74 8.52 12.20 5.18
CA SER A 74 8.71 13.00 3.98
C SER A 74 9.08 12.11 2.79
N PHE A 75 8.26 12.15 1.73
CA PHE A 75 8.53 11.43 0.48
C PHE A 75 9.23 12.31 -0.59
N ALA A 76 9.53 13.58 -0.28
CA ALA A 76 10.07 14.53 -1.25
C ALA A 76 11.54 14.27 -1.65
N GLN A 77 12.24 13.38 -0.93
CA GLN A 77 13.61 12.99 -1.23
C GLN A 77 13.72 11.47 -1.21
N PRO A 78 13.51 10.79 -2.34
CA PRO A 78 13.94 9.40 -2.47
C PRO A 78 15.46 9.43 -2.48
N PHE A 79 16.06 8.99 -1.37
CA PHE A 79 17.48 8.74 -1.13
C PHE A 79 18.47 9.20 -2.22
N LEU A 80 19.27 10.23 -1.92
CA LEU A 80 20.55 10.49 -2.60
C LEU A 80 21.49 9.31 -2.35
N PHE A 81 21.53 8.34 -3.27
CA PHE A 81 22.62 7.37 -3.39
C PHE A 81 22.99 7.20 -4.86
#